data_AF-A0A285IQK1-F1
#
_entry.id   AF-A0A285IQK1-F1
#
_cell.length_a   1.000
_cell.length_b   1.000
_cell.length_c   1.000
_cell.angle_alpha   90.00
_cell.angle_beta   90.00
_cell.angle_gamma   90.00
#
_symmetry.space_group_name_H-M   'P 1'
#
loop_
_entity.id
_entity.type
_entity.pdbx_description
1 polymer ?
#
loop_
_entity_poly.entity_id
_entity_poly.type
_entity_poly.pdbx_seq_one_letter_code
_entity_poly.pdbx_strand_id
1 'polypeptide(L)'
;MPEGAGGGGSRVYRTRAHRWRQRTLYALAAVGLLLVGYLIGRWQDSPAPAVALPPVPSAAAGGPASAVAEEPSAEPTTSPPPTPTVYPTLQAEAADEKVGIEAQDTEDQGGGQNVGWIANGDRLRFDDFQFGEVPATKVDVRVATDAQDGGRMEIRLDSADGPVIGTMRVTRTGGWQTWRTDEVTLIPTTGRHTVYLVFARDDGSEFLNVNWLLFGH
;
A
#
# COMPACT_ATOMS: atom_id res chain seq x y z
N MET A 1 -61.44 -13.73 26.53
CA MET A 1 -60.41 -12.81 26.03
C MET A 1 -59.22 -13.64 25.55
N PRO A 2 -59.05 -13.91 24.24
CA PRO A 2 -57.80 -14.43 23.72
C PRO A 2 -57.12 -13.35 22.86
N GLU A 3 -55.89 -12.98 23.19
CA GLU A 3 -55.00 -12.25 22.28
C GLU A 3 -53.62 -12.90 22.31
N GLY A 4 -53.04 -13.09 21.12
CA GLY A 4 -51.65 -13.52 20.95
C GLY A 4 -51.39 -14.31 19.66
N ALA A 5 -51.73 -13.73 18.51
CA ALA A 5 -51.33 -14.24 17.20
C ALA A 5 -50.16 -13.41 16.62
N GLY A 6 -49.25 -14.11 15.91
CA GLY A 6 -48.36 -13.55 14.89
C GLY A 6 -46.97 -13.12 15.41
N GLY A 7 -45.86 -13.42 14.75
CA GLY A 7 -45.64 -14.04 13.46
C GLY A 7 -44.22 -13.69 12.97
N GLY A 8 -43.50 -14.70 12.47
CA GLY A 8 -42.50 -14.63 11.40
C GLY A 8 -41.44 -13.53 11.41
N GLY A 9 -40.21 -13.92 11.76
CA GLY A 9 -38.99 -13.17 11.45
C GLY A 9 -37.77 -14.07 11.49
N SER A 10 -37.71 -15.05 10.57
CA SER A 10 -36.56 -15.93 10.37
C SER A 10 -35.33 -15.12 9.95
N ARG A 11 -34.54 -14.67 10.93
CA ARG A 11 -33.16 -14.24 10.71
C ARG A 11 -32.37 -15.44 10.22
N VAL A 12 -32.06 -15.44 8.92
CA VAL A 12 -31.16 -16.41 8.30
C VAL A 12 -29.78 -16.24 8.92
N TYR A 13 -29.48 -17.05 9.93
CA TYR A 13 -28.11 -17.27 10.40
C TYR A 13 -27.34 -17.96 9.28
N ARG A 14 -26.68 -17.19 8.42
CA ARG A 14 -25.62 -17.74 7.56
C ARG A 14 -24.40 -18.00 8.46
N THR A 15 -24.21 -19.25 8.85
CA THR A 15 -23.15 -19.68 9.78
C THR A 15 -21.77 -19.71 9.13
N ARG A 16 -20.74 -19.43 9.94
CA ARG A 16 -19.29 -19.28 9.63
C ARG A 16 -18.61 -20.46 8.90
N ALA A 17 -19.32 -21.55 8.61
CA ALA A 17 -18.76 -22.79 8.07
C ALA A 17 -18.59 -22.80 6.54
N HIS A 18 -19.27 -21.91 5.80
CA HIS A 18 -19.22 -21.92 4.33
C HIS A 18 -17.90 -21.35 3.75
N ARG A 19 -17.19 -20.50 4.49
CA ARG A 19 -15.95 -19.84 4.04
C ARG A 19 -14.71 -20.76 4.01
N TRP A 20 -14.72 -21.88 4.74
CA TRP A 20 -13.59 -22.81 4.77
C TRP A 20 -13.53 -23.74 3.55
N ARG A 21 -14.67 -24.12 2.97
CA ARG A 21 -14.73 -25.11 1.86
C ARG A 21 -14.23 -24.56 0.51
N GLN A 22 -14.24 -23.25 0.31
CA GLN A 22 -13.76 -22.64 -0.94
C GLN A 22 -12.24 -22.38 -0.94
N ARG A 23 -11.57 -22.37 0.22
CA ARG A 23 -10.12 -22.06 0.32
C ARG A 23 -9.22 -23.26 -0.02
N THR A 24 -9.70 -24.50 0.16
CA THR A 24 -8.93 -25.70 -0.16
C THR A 24 -8.80 -25.96 -1.67
N LEU A 25 -9.75 -25.47 -2.48
CA LEU A 25 -9.74 -25.68 -3.94
C LEU A 25 -8.74 -24.75 -4.67
N TYR A 26 -8.52 -23.52 -4.18
CA TYR A 26 -7.56 -22.60 -4.78
C TYR A 26 -6.09 -22.91 -4.43
N ALA A 27 -5.82 -23.43 -3.23
CA ALA A 27 -4.47 -23.79 -2.79
C ALA A 27 -3.86 -24.93 -3.65
N LEU A 28 -4.66 -25.88 -4.12
CA LEU A 28 -4.17 -26.97 -4.99
C LEU A 28 -3.98 -26.53 -6.45
N ALA A 29 -4.74 -25.54 -6.93
CA ALA A 29 -4.58 -24.99 -8.28
C ALA A 29 -3.32 -24.10 -8.43
N ALA A 30 -2.96 -23.35 -7.39
CA ALA A 30 -1.79 -22.45 -7.42
C ALA A 30 -0.44 -23.20 -7.41
N VAL A 31 -0.34 -24.34 -6.71
CA VAL A 31 0.88 -25.16 -6.69
C VAL A 31 1.16 -25.82 -8.05
N GLY A 32 0.10 -26.17 -8.80
CA GLY A 32 0.24 -26.72 -10.15
C GLY A 32 0.80 -25.73 -11.17
N LEU A 33 0.42 -24.45 -11.09
CA LEU A 33 0.87 -23.39 -12.00
C LEU A 33 2.32 -22.93 -11.71
N LEU A 34 2.74 -22.92 -10.45
CA LEU A 34 4.11 -22.55 -10.06
C LEU A 34 5.16 -23.57 -10.52
N LEU A 35 4.83 -24.87 -10.55
CA LEU A 35 5.75 -25.91 -11.02
C LEU A 35 5.94 -25.91 -12.54
N VAL A 36 4.91 -25.54 -13.31
CA VAL A 36 5.02 -25.40 -14.79
C VAL A 36 5.82 -24.16 -15.17
N GLY A 37 5.64 -23.03 -14.46
CA GLY A 37 6.43 -21.81 -14.68
C GLY A 37 7.92 -21.98 -14.34
N TYR A 38 8.24 -22.70 -13.26
CA TYR A 38 9.62 -22.95 -12.85
C TYR A 38 10.42 -23.81 -13.85
N LEU A 39 9.75 -24.70 -14.59
CA LEU A 39 10.40 -25.57 -15.57
C LEU A 39 10.64 -24.90 -16.94
N ILE A 40 9.86 -23.87 -17.29
CA ILE A 40 10.03 -23.12 -18.57
C ILE A 40 11.10 -22.02 -18.44
N GLY A 41 11.24 -21.41 -17.26
CA GLY A 41 12.20 -20.30 -17.03
C GLY A 41 13.69 -20.68 -17.09
N ARG A 42 14.04 -21.98 -17.02
CA ARG A 42 15.45 -22.42 -17.07
C ARG A 42 16.04 -22.60 -18.47
N TRP A 43 15.28 -22.31 -19.53
CA TRP A 43 15.72 -22.54 -20.92
C TRP A 43 16.19 -21.29 -21.69
N GLN A 44 16.17 -20.09 -21.10
CA GLN A 44 16.42 -18.84 -21.85
C GLN A 44 17.64 -18.02 -21.46
N ASP A 45 18.37 -18.33 -20.38
CA ASP A 45 19.56 -17.54 -20.02
C ASP A 45 20.86 -18.12 -20.57
N SER A 46 21.10 -17.88 -21.86
CA SER A 46 22.46 -17.88 -22.43
C SER A 46 23.04 -16.46 -22.33
N PRO A 47 24.22 -16.23 -21.73
CA PRO A 47 24.80 -14.90 -21.70
C PRO A 47 25.31 -14.50 -23.09
N ALA A 48 24.84 -13.36 -23.60
CA ALA A 48 25.33 -12.75 -24.83
C ALA A 48 26.78 -12.26 -24.65
N PRO A 49 27.64 -12.36 -25.69
CA PRO A 49 29.02 -11.86 -25.62
C PRO A 49 29.07 -10.32 -25.64
N ALA A 50 30.02 -9.77 -24.90
CA ALA A 50 30.27 -8.33 -24.81
C ALA A 50 30.69 -7.73 -26.17
N VAL A 51 29.97 -6.70 -26.61
CA VAL A 51 30.31 -5.91 -27.81
C VAL A 51 31.35 -4.86 -27.43
N ALA A 52 32.48 -4.87 -28.14
CA ALA A 52 33.58 -3.93 -27.98
C ALA A 52 33.23 -2.53 -28.54
N LEU A 53 33.70 -1.47 -27.86
CA LEU A 53 33.55 -0.07 -28.27
C LEU A 53 34.53 0.32 -29.40
N PRO A 54 34.13 1.12 -30.40
CA PRO A 54 35.06 1.74 -31.35
C PRO A 54 35.69 3.05 -30.81
N PRO A 55 36.85 3.47 -31.36
CA PRO A 55 37.66 4.57 -30.80
C PRO A 55 37.15 5.97 -31.15
N VAL A 56 37.39 6.91 -30.23
CA VAL A 56 37.22 8.35 -30.39
C VAL A 56 38.27 8.95 -31.34
N PRO A 57 37.91 9.79 -32.32
CA PRO A 57 38.87 10.64 -32.99
C PRO A 57 39.04 11.99 -32.27
N SER A 58 40.31 12.27 -31.95
CA SER A 58 40.85 13.58 -31.57
C SER A 58 41.14 14.40 -32.83
N ALA A 59 40.73 15.67 -32.85
CA ALA A 59 41.21 16.66 -33.83
C ALA A 59 41.42 18.01 -33.16
N ALA A 60 42.62 18.56 -33.37
CA ALA A 60 43.15 19.75 -32.74
C ALA A 60 43.00 21.02 -33.60
N ALA A 61 42.88 22.14 -32.90
CA ALA A 61 43.45 23.48 -33.15
C ALA A 61 43.10 24.30 -34.40
N GLY A 62 42.62 25.53 -34.15
CA GLY A 62 42.70 26.68 -35.05
C GLY A 62 41.83 27.87 -34.57
N GLY A 63 42.40 28.87 -33.89
CA GLY A 63 41.77 30.18 -33.66
C GLY A 63 42.11 31.19 -34.77
N PRO A 64 41.95 32.52 -34.58
CA PRO A 64 41.10 33.28 -33.66
C PRO A 64 40.19 34.31 -34.41
N ALA A 65 39.30 35.00 -33.68
CA ALA A 65 38.90 36.42 -33.86
C ALA A 65 37.38 36.70 -33.70
N SER A 66 37.10 37.60 -32.74
CA SER A 66 36.06 38.62 -32.72
C SER A 66 34.68 38.32 -33.32
N ALA A 67 33.70 38.13 -32.44
CA ALA A 67 32.51 38.97 -32.41
C ALA A 67 31.87 38.87 -31.01
N VAL A 68 31.93 39.97 -30.25
CA VAL A 68 31.03 40.20 -29.12
C VAL A 68 29.64 40.40 -29.72
N ALA A 69 28.77 39.41 -29.55
CA ALA A 69 27.33 39.61 -29.65
C ALA A 69 26.80 39.47 -28.23
N GLU A 70 26.32 40.58 -27.67
CA GLU A 70 25.50 40.58 -26.46
C GLU A 70 24.30 39.67 -26.70
N GLU A 71 24.34 38.47 -26.14
CA GLU A 71 23.13 37.69 -25.91
C GLU A 71 22.41 38.37 -24.73
N PRO A 72 21.15 38.80 -24.88
CA PRO A 72 20.43 39.46 -23.80
C PRO A 72 20.34 38.48 -22.62
N SER A 73 20.90 38.90 -21.49
CA SER A 73 20.81 38.20 -20.21
C SER A 73 19.35 37.93 -19.87
N ALA A 74 18.86 36.72 -20.16
CA ALA A 74 17.58 36.26 -19.69
C ALA A 74 17.64 36.21 -18.15
N GLU A 75 16.86 37.06 -17.50
CA GLU A 75 16.70 37.04 -16.04
C GLU A 75 16.25 35.64 -15.61
N PRO A 76 16.82 35.05 -14.55
CA PRO A 76 16.30 33.80 -14.01
C PRO A 76 14.88 34.07 -13.51
N THR A 77 13.87 33.56 -14.21
CA THR A 77 12.50 33.51 -13.71
C THR A 77 12.46 32.50 -12.57
N THR A 78 12.68 32.98 -11.35
CA THR A 78 12.56 32.14 -10.15
C THR A 78 11.07 31.83 -9.94
N SER A 79 10.62 30.68 -10.43
CA SER A 79 9.33 30.11 -10.02
C SER A 79 9.32 29.98 -8.49
N PRO A 80 8.25 30.39 -7.79
CA PRO A 80 8.17 30.20 -6.35
C PRO A 80 8.28 28.70 -6.01
N PRO A 81 8.87 28.35 -4.85
CA PRO A 81 8.96 26.95 -4.42
C PRO A 81 7.56 26.34 -4.24
N PRO A 82 7.39 25.04 -4.52
CA PRO A 82 6.09 24.39 -4.40
C PRO A 82 5.62 24.34 -2.94
N THR A 83 4.33 24.57 -2.72
CA THR A 83 3.70 24.50 -1.39
C THR A 83 3.46 23.03 -1.01
N PRO A 84 3.79 22.61 0.23
CA PRO A 84 3.48 21.26 0.72
C PRO A 84 1.98 20.92 0.64
N THR A 85 1.68 19.66 0.33
CA THR A 85 0.31 19.16 0.22
C THR A 85 -0.25 18.87 1.62
N VAL A 86 -1.44 19.38 1.94
CA VAL A 86 -2.16 18.95 3.14
C VAL A 86 -3.00 17.73 2.78
N TYR A 87 -2.64 16.58 3.34
CA TYR A 87 -3.30 15.31 3.03
C TYR A 87 -4.59 15.11 3.83
N PRO A 88 -5.65 14.57 3.22
CA PRO A 88 -6.81 14.14 3.97
C PRO A 88 -6.48 12.88 4.78
N THR A 89 -7.14 12.73 5.92
CA THR A 89 -7.12 11.46 6.67
C THR A 89 -7.86 10.38 5.87
N LEU A 90 -7.20 9.26 5.65
CA LEU A 90 -7.82 8.06 5.07
C LEU A 90 -8.40 7.21 6.20
N GLN A 91 -9.73 7.21 6.32
CA GLN A 91 -10.44 6.31 7.24
C GLN A 91 -10.41 4.89 6.65
N ALA A 92 -9.96 3.91 7.44
CA ALA A 92 -9.73 2.57 6.92
C ALA A 92 -11.04 1.86 6.54
N GLU A 93 -12.12 2.13 7.27
CA GLU A 93 -13.47 1.67 6.96
C GLU A 93 -14.04 2.32 5.68
N ALA A 94 -13.46 3.43 5.23
CA ALA A 94 -13.86 4.14 4.02
C ALA A 94 -13.09 3.69 2.77
N ALA A 95 -12.19 2.71 2.86
CA ALA A 95 -11.46 2.18 1.70
C ALA A 95 -12.39 1.73 0.57
N ASP A 96 -12.04 2.05 -0.68
CA ASP A 96 -12.80 1.70 -1.89
C ASP A 96 -12.92 0.18 -2.10
N GLU A 97 -11.94 -0.58 -1.61
CA GLU A 97 -11.99 -2.05 -1.58
C GLU A 97 -11.46 -2.59 -0.26
N LYS A 98 -12.12 -3.66 0.21
CA LYS A 98 -11.73 -4.44 1.38
C LYS A 98 -11.77 -5.92 1.03
N VAL A 99 -10.66 -6.62 1.18
CA VAL A 99 -10.59 -8.06 0.94
C VAL A 99 -10.22 -8.76 2.23
N GLY A 100 -11.12 -9.61 2.72
CA GLY A 100 -10.95 -10.37 3.97
C GLY A 100 -11.22 -9.57 5.24
N ILE A 101 -11.52 -8.28 5.13
CA ILE A 101 -11.59 -7.33 6.23
C ILE A 101 -13.05 -6.95 6.55
N GLU A 102 -13.35 -6.82 7.84
CA GLU A 102 -14.67 -6.37 8.33
C GLU A 102 -14.52 -5.08 9.15
N ALA A 103 -15.52 -4.19 9.08
CA ALA A 103 -15.56 -2.96 9.88
C ALA A 103 -16.32 -3.19 11.20
N GLN A 104 -15.95 -2.46 12.26
CA GLN A 104 -16.60 -2.48 13.57
C GLN A 104 -16.55 -1.10 14.21
N ASP A 105 -17.40 -0.87 15.21
CA ASP A 105 -17.34 0.34 16.02
C ASP A 105 -16.00 0.39 16.79
N THR A 106 -15.41 1.59 16.85
CA THR A 106 -14.12 1.80 17.52
C THR A 106 -14.31 2.41 18.91
N GLU A 107 -13.46 1.99 19.85
CA GLU A 107 -13.33 2.64 21.16
C GLU A 107 -12.21 3.71 21.17
N ASP A 108 -11.62 3.99 20.00
CA ASP A 108 -10.62 5.06 19.87
C ASP A 108 -11.22 6.44 20.13
N GLN A 109 -10.33 7.39 20.42
CA GLN A 109 -10.71 8.79 20.53
C GLN A 109 -11.26 9.30 19.19
N GLY A 110 -12.39 10.00 19.24
CA GLY A 110 -13.12 10.45 18.05
C GLY A 110 -14.28 9.53 17.64
N GLY A 111 -14.33 8.29 18.15
CA GLY A 111 -15.38 7.33 17.82
C GLY A 111 -15.37 6.96 16.33
N GLY A 112 -16.54 6.56 15.81
CA GLY A 112 -16.68 6.10 14.43
C GLY A 112 -16.45 4.59 14.32
N GLN A 113 -15.76 4.15 13.28
CA GLN A 113 -15.46 2.74 13.03
C GLN A 113 -13.98 2.54 12.76
N ASN A 114 -13.53 1.30 12.92
CA ASN A 114 -12.24 0.84 12.44
C ASN A 114 -12.43 -0.42 11.60
N VAL A 115 -11.39 -0.84 10.89
CA VAL A 115 -11.33 -2.17 10.30
C VAL A 115 -10.60 -3.16 11.21
N GLY A 116 -10.98 -4.44 11.12
CA GLY A 116 -10.38 -5.51 11.89
C GLY A 116 -10.53 -6.88 11.22
N TRP A 117 -10.27 -7.93 12.01
CA TRP A 117 -10.15 -9.32 11.52
C TRP A 117 -9.09 -9.49 10.43
N ILE A 118 -8.10 -8.60 10.41
CA ILE A 118 -7.06 -8.57 9.38
C ILE A 118 -6.13 -9.76 9.59
N ALA A 119 -6.02 -10.61 8.57
CA ALA A 119 -5.13 -11.76 8.50
C ALA A 119 -4.19 -11.68 7.29
N ASN A 120 -3.37 -12.71 7.11
CA ASN A 120 -2.43 -12.79 6.00
C ASN A 120 -3.13 -12.83 4.63
N GLY A 121 -2.71 -11.94 3.73
CA GLY A 121 -3.23 -11.82 2.37
C GLY A 121 -4.42 -10.88 2.22
N ASP A 122 -4.90 -10.31 3.33
CA ASP A 122 -5.96 -9.30 3.31
C ASP A 122 -5.42 -7.96 2.80
N ARG A 123 -6.32 -7.10 2.31
CA ARG A 123 -5.93 -5.78 1.79
C ARG A 123 -7.02 -4.72 1.86
N LEU A 124 -6.57 -3.47 1.89
CA LEU A 124 -7.35 -2.28 1.62
C LEU A 124 -6.85 -1.58 0.35
N ARG A 125 -7.75 -0.94 -0.40
CA ARG A 125 -7.43 -0.10 -1.57
C ARG A 125 -8.10 1.26 -1.42
N PHE A 126 -7.35 2.32 -1.71
CA PHE A 126 -7.83 3.69 -1.78
C PHE A 126 -7.49 4.25 -3.16
N ASP A 127 -8.49 4.67 -3.89
CA ASP A 127 -8.31 5.17 -5.25
C ASP A 127 -7.96 6.65 -5.28
N ASP A 128 -7.27 7.02 -6.35
CA ASP A 128 -7.12 8.41 -6.78
C ASP A 128 -6.51 9.36 -5.72
N PHE A 129 -5.57 8.85 -4.91
CA PHE A 129 -4.93 9.63 -3.86
C PHE A 129 -3.89 10.61 -4.43
N GLN A 130 -4.02 11.88 -4.07
CA GLN A 130 -3.18 12.97 -4.57
C GLN A 130 -2.04 13.30 -3.58
N PHE A 131 -0.83 12.83 -3.89
CA PHE A 131 0.40 13.21 -3.18
C PHE A 131 0.88 14.63 -3.55
N GLY A 132 0.58 15.10 -4.77
CA GLY A 132 0.98 16.44 -5.23
C GLY A 132 2.46 16.52 -5.63
N GLU A 133 3.02 17.73 -5.69
CA GLU A 133 4.38 17.96 -6.20
C GLU A 133 5.45 17.83 -5.12
N VAL A 134 5.12 18.13 -3.87
CA VAL A 134 6.03 17.96 -2.72
C VAL A 134 5.89 16.51 -2.23
N PRO A 135 7.00 15.76 -2.09
CA PRO A 135 6.91 14.33 -1.78
C PRO A 135 6.37 14.07 -0.38
N ALA A 136 5.44 13.14 -0.24
CA ALA A 136 5.19 12.50 1.05
C ALA A 136 6.39 11.64 1.41
N THR A 137 6.87 11.78 2.65
CA THR A 137 8.05 11.04 3.17
C THR A 137 7.69 10.17 4.37
N LYS A 138 6.46 10.30 4.88
CA LYS A 138 5.97 9.53 6.01
C LYS A 138 4.47 9.36 5.99
N VAL A 139 3.98 8.44 6.82
CA VAL A 139 2.57 8.24 7.11
C VAL A 139 2.38 7.79 8.54
N ASP A 140 1.46 8.43 9.23
CA ASP A 140 0.99 8.01 10.55
C ASP A 140 -0.16 7.01 10.38
N VAL A 141 -0.10 5.91 11.11
CA VAL A 141 -1.10 4.84 11.05
C VAL A 141 -1.64 4.58 12.46
N ARG A 142 -2.96 4.68 12.63
CA ARG A 142 -3.63 4.44 13.90
C ARG A 142 -4.06 2.98 14.02
N VAL A 143 -3.47 2.26 14.96
CA VAL A 143 -3.58 0.80 15.05
C VAL A 143 -3.84 0.30 16.46
N ALA A 144 -4.44 -0.88 16.56
CA ALA A 144 -4.61 -1.62 17.80
C ALA A 144 -4.43 -3.12 17.56
N THR A 145 -3.81 -3.83 18.50
CA THR A 145 -3.66 -5.28 18.45
C THR A 145 -3.36 -5.86 19.83
N ASP A 146 -3.93 -7.04 20.11
CA ASP A 146 -3.53 -7.90 21.23
C ASP A 146 -2.85 -9.19 20.76
N ALA A 147 -2.61 -9.33 19.45
CA ALA A 147 -1.85 -10.46 18.93
C ALA A 147 -0.39 -10.40 19.39
N GLN A 148 0.27 -11.56 19.42
CA GLN A 148 1.72 -11.62 19.59
C GLN A 148 2.41 -10.87 18.45
N ASP A 149 3.53 -10.23 18.78
CA ASP A 149 4.36 -9.48 17.85
C ASP A 149 4.68 -10.29 16.60
N GLY A 150 4.63 -9.62 15.44
CA GLY A 150 4.81 -10.26 14.16
C GLY A 150 3.76 -9.82 13.14
N GLY A 151 4.02 -10.20 11.89
CA GLY A 151 3.30 -9.67 10.75
C GLY A 151 3.70 -8.22 10.41
N ARG A 152 3.18 -7.76 9.28
CA ARG A 152 3.46 -6.43 8.75
C ARG A 152 2.31 -5.91 7.90
N MET A 153 2.24 -4.59 7.83
CA MET A 153 1.46 -3.87 6.84
C MET A 153 2.43 -3.24 5.83
N GLU A 154 2.25 -3.54 4.56
CA GLU A 154 2.99 -2.92 3.45
C GLU A 154 2.11 -1.89 2.77
N ILE A 155 2.69 -0.73 2.48
CA ILE A 155 2.05 0.36 1.74
C ILE A 155 2.60 0.30 0.32
N ARG A 156 1.71 0.06 -0.64
CA ARG A 156 2.04 -0.15 -2.05
C ARG A 156 1.28 0.82 -2.93
N LEU A 157 1.83 1.12 -4.10
CA LEU A 157 1.21 2.01 -5.08
C LEU A 157 0.78 1.25 -6.33
N ASP A 158 -0.34 1.69 -6.90
CA ASP A 158 -0.91 1.36 -8.21
C ASP A 158 -1.38 -0.10 -8.39
N SER A 159 -0.85 -1.05 -7.62
CA SER A 159 -1.27 -2.45 -7.58
C SER A 159 -1.02 -3.09 -6.20
N ALA A 160 -1.80 -4.12 -5.85
CA ALA A 160 -1.56 -4.93 -4.66
C ALA A 160 -0.18 -5.64 -4.68
N ASP A 161 0.36 -5.90 -5.86
CA ASP A 161 1.73 -6.43 -6.06
C ASP A 161 2.72 -5.35 -6.49
N GLY A 162 2.31 -4.07 -6.50
CA GLY A 162 3.10 -2.92 -6.90
C GLY A 162 4.25 -2.61 -5.93
N PRO A 163 5.08 -1.59 -6.22
CA PRO A 163 6.23 -1.26 -5.39
C PRO A 163 5.81 -0.93 -3.96
N VAL A 164 6.53 -1.49 -2.99
CA VAL A 164 6.39 -1.15 -1.57
C VAL A 164 7.10 0.18 -1.31
N ILE A 165 6.35 1.18 -0.86
CA ILE A 165 6.89 2.50 -0.50
C ILE A 165 7.05 2.66 1.01
N GLY A 166 6.41 1.82 1.82
CA GLY A 166 6.50 1.85 3.27
C GLY A 166 6.16 0.50 3.89
N THR A 167 6.71 0.20 5.06
CA THR A 167 6.40 -1.03 5.80
C THR A 167 6.34 -0.77 7.28
N MET A 168 5.23 -1.16 7.90
CA MET A 168 5.03 -1.13 9.36
C MET A 168 5.13 -2.55 9.91
N ARG A 169 6.02 -2.78 10.86
CA ARG A 169 6.02 -4.01 11.66
C ARG A 169 4.99 -3.88 12.78
N VAL A 170 4.14 -4.88 12.94
CA VAL A 170 3.10 -4.85 13.97
C VAL A 170 3.69 -5.31 15.30
N THR A 171 3.51 -4.48 16.33
CA THR A 171 3.86 -4.79 17.72
C THR A 171 2.63 -4.61 18.60
N ARG A 172 2.53 -5.42 19.66
CA ARG A 172 1.36 -5.47 20.53
C ARG A 172 1.10 -4.10 21.17
N THR A 173 -0.13 -3.62 21.08
CA THR A 173 -0.55 -2.36 21.72
C THR A 173 -1.14 -2.58 23.10
N GLY A 174 -1.53 -3.82 23.42
CA GLY A 174 -2.05 -4.23 24.72
C GLY A 174 -3.55 -4.55 24.73
N GLY A 175 -4.20 -4.50 23.57
CA GLY A 175 -5.64 -4.76 23.43
C GLY A 175 -6.13 -4.47 22.01
N TRP A 176 -7.19 -5.16 21.57
CA TRP A 176 -7.81 -4.96 20.25
C TRP A 176 -8.44 -3.58 20.05
N GLN A 177 -8.68 -2.87 21.14
CA GLN A 177 -9.20 -1.51 21.17
C GLN A 177 -8.27 -0.57 21.99
N THR A 178 -7.02 -0.99 22.21
CA THR A 178 -5.98 -0.15 22.81
C THR A 178 -5.14 0.46 21.69
N TRP A 179 -5.36 1.75 21.43
CA TRP A 179 -4.91 2.39 20.20
C TRP A 179 -3.59 3.15 20.35
N ARG A 180 -2.69 2.96 19.40
CA ARG A 180 -1.43 3.70 19.24
C ARG A 180 -1.31 4.22 17.81
N THR A 181 -0.58 5.31 17.63
CA THR A 181 -0.22 5.82 16.31
C THR A 181 1.24 5.50 16.05
N ASP A 182 1.50 4.76 14.97
CA ASP A 182 2.84 4.39 14.53
C ASP A 182 3.19 5.20 13.28
N GLU A 183 4.33 5.88 13.30
CA GLU A 183 4.86 6.60 12.14
C GLU A 183 5.67 5.64 11.26
N VAL A 184 5.42 5.67 9.96
CA VAL A 184 6.10 4.85 8.95
C VAL A 184 6.83 5.76 7.98
N THR A 185 8.15 5.60 7.87
CA THR A 185 8.94 6.27 6.83
C THR A 185 8.60 5.72 5.46
N LEU A 186 8.45 6.61 4.49
CA LEU A 186 8.15 6.30 3.10
C LEU A 186 9.34 6.57 2.19
N ILE A 187 9.41 5.81 1.09
CA ILE A 187 10.09 6.25 -0.11
C ILE A 187 9.38 7.53 -0.59
N PRO A 188 10.09 8.66 -0.80
CA PRO A 188 9.50 9.92 -1.24
C PRO A 188 8.58 9.74 -2.46
N THR A 189 7.31 10.09 -2.29
CA THR A 189 6.25 9.82 -3.29
C THR A 189 5.51 11.12 -3.65
N THR A 190 5.36 11.38 -4.95
CA THR A 190 4.63 12.53 -5.52
C THR A 190 3.56 12.05 -6.49
N GLY A 191 2.74 12.95 -7.02
CA GLY A 191 1.79 12.63 -8.07
C GLY A 191 0.46 12.08 -7.55
N ARG A 192 -0.17 11.22 -8.35
CA ARG A 192 -1.50 10.66 -8.12
C ARG A 192 -1.43 9.15 -8.26
N HIS A 193 -1.89 8.42 -7.24
CA HIS A 193 -1.74 6.98 -7.16
C HIS A 193 -2.97 6.31 -6.54
N THR A 194 -3.18 5.05 -6.87
CA THR A 194 -3.99 4.17 -6.02
C THR A 194 -3.11 3.64 -4.90
N VAL A 195 -3.55 3.76 -3.65
CA VAL A 195 -2.82 3.28 -2.47
C VAL A 195 -3.38 1.94 -2.04
N TYR A 196 -2.50 0.97 -1.82
CA TYR A 196 -2.82 -0.34 -1.29
C TYR A 196 -2.18 -0.54 0.07
N LEU A 197 -2.94 -1.10 1.02
CA LEU A 197 -2.42 -1.65 2.27
C LEU A 197 -2.53 -3.17 2.19
N VAL A 198 -1.39 -3.86 2.22
CA VAL A 198 -1.33 -5.32 2.11
C VAL A 198 -0.80 -5.89 3.42
N PHE A 199 -1.53 -6.85 3.97
CA PHE A 199 -1.27 -7.42 5.28
C PHE A 199 -0.66 -8.81 5.16
N ALA A 200 0.45 -9.04 5.85
CA ALA A 200 1.17 -10.31 5.80
C ALA A 200 1.57 -10.81 7.18
N ARG A 201 1.39 -12.11 7.42
CA ARG A 201 1.76 -12.80 8.66
C ARG A 201 1.95 -14.30 8.39
N ASP A 202 2.97 -14.90 8.98
CA ASP A 202 3.39 -16.27 8.63
C ASP A 202 2.39 -17.35 9.08
N ASP A 203 1.71 -17.16 10.22
CA ASP A 203 0.80 -18.14 10.82
C ASP A 203 -0.65 -18.02 10.33
N GLY A 204 -0.96 -17.03 9.49
CA GLY A 204 -2.30 -16.78 8.95
C GLY A 204 -3.36 -16.34 9.96
N SER A 205 -2.99 -16.09 11.21
CA SER A 205 -3.91 -15.60 12.25
C SER A 205 -4.26 -14.12 12.05
N GLU A 206 -5.40 -13.71 12.62
CA GLU A 206 -5.81 -12.31 12.68
C GLU A 206 -4.87 -11.54 13.62
N PHE A 207 -4.41 -10.36 13.21
CA PHE A 207 -3.31 -9.71 13.93
C PHE A 207 -3.38 -8.19 14.07
N LEU A 208 -4.34 -7.51 13.43
CA LEU A 208 -4.36 -6.06 13.41
C LEU A 208 -5.76 -5.48 13.29
N ASN A 209 -5.99 -4.38 14.01
CA ASN A 209 -7.03 -3.41 13.70
C ASN A 209 -6.36 -2.12 13.19
N VAL A 210 -6.98 -1.48 12.19
CA VAL A 210 -6.53 -0.19 11.64
C VAL A 210 -7.71 0.77 11.66
N ASN A 211 -7.50 1.97 12.20
CA ASN A 211 -8.52 3.03 12.25
C ASN A 211 -8.33 3.98 11.05
N TRP A 212 -7.19 4.67 10.97
CA TRP A 212 -6.93 5.63 9.91
C TRP A 212 -5.46 5.74 9.54
N LEU A 213 -5.20 6.39 8.41
CA LEU A 213 -3.89 6.78 7.92
C LEU A 213 -3.83 8.28 7.62
N LEU A 214 -2.68 8.91 7.87
CA LEU A 214 -2.43 10.30 7.53
C LEU A 214 -1.03 10.46 6.96
N PHE A 215 -0.94 10.77 5.67
CA PHE A 215 0.35 11.03 5.01
C PHE A 215 0.95 12.36 5.49
N GLY A 216 2.27 12.50 5.33
CA GLY A 216 3.02 13.69 5.71
C GLY A 216 4.35 13.82 4.96
N HIS A 217 4.99 14.98 5.15
CA HIS A 217 6.29 15.35 4.58
C HIS A 217 7.43 15.24 5.58
#